data_AF-A0A644Y811-F1
#
_entry.id   AF-A0A644Y811-F1
#
_cell.length_a   1.000
_cell.length_b   1.000
_cell.length_c   1.000
_cell.angle_alpha   90.00
_cell.angle_beta   90.00
_cell.angle_gamma   90.00
#
_symmetry.space_group_name_H-M   'P 1'
#
loop_
_entity.id
_entity.type
_entity.pdbx_description
1 polymer ?
#
loop_
_entity_poly.entity_id
_entity_poly.type
_entity_poly.pdbx_seq_one_letter_code
_entity_poly.pdbx_strand_id
1 'polypeptide(L)' 'MNVCFVMKDEYKELEPEFQKFATERGMSGIKGHRSIGGFRASIYNAMPKSGVQALVDCMKEFERNH' A
#
# COMPACT_ATOMS: atom_id res chain seq x y z
N MET A 1 6.99 -9.76 9.64
CA MET A 1 7.20 -8.35 10.05
C MET A 1 6.10 -7.49 9.42
N ASN A 2 5.77 -6.33 9.98
CA ASN A 2 4.79 -5.42 9.39
C ASN A 2 5.45 -4.07 9.09
N VAL A 3 5.10 -3.47 7.95
CA VAL A 3 5.54 -2.13 7.55
C VAL A 3 4.30 -1.26 7.45
N CYS A 4 4.15 -0.30 8.36
CA CYS A 4 3.09 0.69 8.30
C CYS A 4 3.59 1.93 7.57
N PHE A 5 2.76 2.51 6.71
CA PHE A 5 3.07 3.72 5.97
C PHE A 5 1.80 4.53 5.73
N VAL A 6 1.99 5.83 5.55
CA VAL A 6 0.93 6.81 5.30
C VAL A 6 1.32 7.65 4.08
N MET A 7 0.34 8.24 3.42
CA MET A 7 0.63 9.31 2.45
C MET A 7 1.19 10.52 3.20
N LYS A 8 1.98 11.35 2.51
CA LYS A 8 2.29 12.68 3.04
C LYS A 8 1.01 13.50 3.16
N ASP A 9 0.98 14.46 4.08
CA ASP A 9 -0.23 15.26 4.35
C ASP A 9 -0.78 15.94 3.09
N GLU A 10 0.09 16.41 2.18
CA GLU A 10 -0.29 17.02 0.90
C GLU A 10 -0.97 16.06 -0.10
N TYR A 11 -0.83 14.74 0.09
CA TYR A 11 -1.43 13.69 -0.75
C TYR A 11 -2.46 12.84 -0.02
N LYS A 12 -2.90 13.26 1.18
CA LYS A 12 -3.80 12.48 2.03
C LYS A 12 -5.15 12.17 1.36
N GLU A 13 -5.64 13.09 0.55
CA GLU A 13 -6.88 12.92 -0.23
C GLU A 13 -6.77 11.82 -1.29
N LEU A 14 -5.56 11.38 -1.65
CA LEU A 14 -5.31 10.29 -2.60
C LEU A 14 -5.34 8.90 -1.94
N GLU A 15 -5.46 8.78 -0.62
CA GLU A 15 -5.51 7.47 0.06
C GLU A 15 -6.63 6.55 -0.46
N PRO A 16 -7.89 7.02 -0.66
CA PRO A 16 -8.94 6.17 -1.20
C PRO A 16 -8.65 5.71 -2.64
N GLU A 17 -8.02 6.57 -3.44
CA GLU A 17 -7.66 6.28 -4.82
C GLU A 17 -6.53 5.25 -4.89
N PHE A 18 -5.48 5.42 -4.08
CA PHE A 18 -4.41 4.44 -3.95
C PHE A 18 -4.94 3.09 -3.47
N GLN A 19 -5.83 3.07 -2.46
CA GLN A 19 -6.43 1.83 -1.99
C GLN A 19 -7.18 1.11 -3.11
N LYS A 20 -7.95 1.84 -3.93
CA LYS A 20 -8.66 1.28 -5.08
C LYS A 20 -7.68 0.76 -6.12
N PHE A 21 -6.72 1.58 -6.54
CA PHE A 21 -5.68 1.26 -7.52
C PHE A 21 -4.88 0.00 -7.15
N ALA A 22 -4.48 -0.10 -5.89
CA ALA A 22 -3.73 -1.23 -5.36
C ALA A 22 -4.58 -2.50 -5.30
N THR A 23 -5.86 -2.38 -4.90
CA THR A 23 -6.80 -3.51 -4.88
C THR A 23 -7.03 -4.07 -6.28
N GLU A 24 -7.17 -3.21 -7.29
CA GLU A 24 -7.32 -3.60 -8.70
C GLU A 24 -6.08 -4.34 -9.24
N ARG A 25 -4.90 -4.09 -8.68
CA ARG A 25 -3.63 -4.78 -8.98
C ARG A 25 -3.37 -6.01 -8.09
N GLY A 26 -4.37 -6.45 -7.33
CA GLY A 26 -4.29 -7.63 -6.47
C GLY A 26 -3.57 -7.40 -5.13
N MET A 27 -3.21 -6.15 -4.80
CA MET A 27 -2.65 -5.80 -3.48
C MET A 27 -3.77 -5.74 -2.44
N SER A 28 -4.18 -6.91 -1.96
CA SER A 28 -5.20 -7.05 -0.92
C SER A 28 -4.59 -7.03 0.49
N GLY A 29 -5.40 -6.68 1.49
CA GLY A 29 -5.00 -6.74 2.90
C GLY A 29 -4.00 -5.67 3.36
N ILE A 30 -3.74 -4.64 2.54
CA ILE A 30 -2.82 -3.54 2.88
C ILE A 30 -3.47 -2.37 3.63
N LYS A 31 -4.79 -2.39 3.85
CA LYS A 31 -5.48 -1.32 4.59
C LYS A 31 -4.98 -1.29 6.04
N GLY A 32 -4.60 -0.11 6.52
CA GLY A 32 -4.12 0.11 7.87
C GLY A 32 -5.18 -0.15 8.94
N HIS A 33 -4.75 -0.20 10.21
CA HIS A 33 -5.66 -0.38 11.33
C HIS A 33 -6.59 0.84 11.47
N ARG A 34 -7.88 0.62 11.72
CA ARG A 34 -8.91 1.67 11.80
C ARG A 34 -8.55 2.87 12.70
N SER A 35 -7.77 2.64 13.76
CA SER A 35 -7.41 3.68 14.73
C SER A 35 -6.24 4.57 14.28
N ILE A 36 -5.47 4.14 13.28
CA ILE A 36 -4.24 4.82 12.84
C ILE A 36 -4.40 5.33 11.39
N GLY A 37 -5.23 4.67 10.58
CA GLY A 37 -5.39 5.01 9.16
C GLY A 37 -4.22 4.48 8.31
N GLY A 38 -4.07 5.04 7.12
CA GLY A 38 -3.01 4.68 6.17
C GLY A 38 -3.02 3.20 5.78
N PHE A 39 -1.81 2.65 5.64
CA PHE A 39 -1.56 1.32 5.09
C PHE A 39 -0.62 0.49 5.94
N ARG A 40 -0.73 -0.84 5.82
CA ARG A 40 0.09 -1.82 6.49
C ARG A 40 0.40 -3.00 5.59
N ALA A 41 1.64 -3.10 5.12
CA ALA A 41 2.14 -4.29 4.44
C ALA A 41 2.56 -5.35 5.46
N SER A 42 1.91 -6.52 5.42
CA SER A 42 2.23 -7.63 6.31
C SER A 42 3.16 -8.62 5.60
N ILE A 43 4.44 -8.59 5.94
CA ILE A 43 5.53 -9.34 5.30
C ILE A 43 6.09 -10.42 6.25
N TYR A 44 5.26 -11.42 6.55
CA TYR A 44 5.67 -12.59 7.33
C TYR A 44 6.47 -13.59 6.48
N ASN A 45 6.95 -14.68 7.09
CA ASN A 45 7.81 -15.67 6.43
C ASN A 45 7.18 -16.29 5.16
N ALA A 46 5.85 -16.40 5.12
CA ALA A 46 5.12 -16.92 3.95
C ALA A 46 4.98 -15.91 2.80
N MET A 47 5.35 -14.64 3.01
CA MET A 47 5.26 -13.62 1.97
C MET A 47 6.49 -13.72 1.06
N PRO A 48 6.33 -14.07 -0.24
CA PRO A 48 7.46 -14.14 -1.15
C PRO A 48 8.00 -12.74 -1.47
N LYS A 49 9.29 -12.66 -1.78
CA LYS A 49 9.95 -11.40 -2.20
C LYS A 49 9.27 -10.77 -3.42
N SER A 50 8.73 -11.59 -4.33
CA SER A 50 7.97 -11.12 -5.49
C SER A 50 6.70 -10.33 -5.11
N GLY A 51 6.02 -10.71 -4.01
CA GLY A 51 4.88 -9.95 -3.50
C GLY A 51 5.27 -8.57 -2.97
N VAL A 52 6.42 -8.50 -2.30
CA VAL A 52 7.00 -7.21 -1.86
C VAL A 52 7.37 -6.35 -3.07
N GLN A 53 8.01 -6.94 -4.09
CA GLN A 53 8.36 -6.22 -5.31
C GLN A 53 7.12 -5.70 -6.05
N ALA A 54 6.07 -6.52 -6.15
CA ALA A 54 4.81 -6.10 -6.76
C ALA A 54 4.17 -4.91 -6.02
N LEU A 55 4.22 -4.89 -4.69
CA LEU A 55 3.75 -3.74 -3.91
C LEU A 55 4.60 -2.48 -4.19
N VAL A 56 5.92 -2.61 -4.22
CA VAL A 56 6.83 -1.49 -4.54
C VAL A 56 6.57 -0.94 -5.94
N ASP A 57 6.37 -1.82 -6.92
CA ASP A 57 6.11 -1.40 -8.30
C ASP A 57 4.74 -0.73 -8.42
N CYS A 58 3.72 -1.25 -7.71
CA CYS A 58 2.40 -0.62 -7.58
C CYS A 58 2.50 0.79 -6.97
N MET A 59 3.29 0.97 -5.90
CA MET A 59 3.48 2.28 -5.27
C MET A 59 4.16 3.27 -6.22
N LYS A 60 5.22 2.83 -6.92
CA LYS A 60 5.93 3.67 -7.90
C LYS A 60 5.06 4.00 -9.12
N GLU A 61 4.20 3.09 -9.55
CA GLU A 61 3.26 3.35 -10.64
C GLU A 61 2.22 4.39 -10.25
N PHE A 62 1.67 4.28 -9.05
CA PHE A 62 0.76 5.29 -8.52
C PHE A 62 1.43 6.67 -8.42
N GLU A 63 2.64 6.73 -7.85
CA GLU A 63 3.42 7.97 -7.73
C GLU A 63 3.75 8.61 -9.09
N ARG A 64 3.93 7.85 -10.17
CA ARG A 64 4.19 8.43 -11.50
C ARG A 64 2.95 9.05 -12.15
N ASN A 65 1.76 8.67 -11.70
CA ASN A 65 0.50 9.09 -12.30
C ASN A 65 -0.16 10.26 -11.54
N HIS A 66 0.44 10.73 -10.44
CA HIS A 66 -0.05 11.79 -9.56
C HIS A 66 1.07 12.78 -9.22
#